data_AF-A0A661FAS6-F1
#
_entry.id   AF-A0A661FAS6-F1
#
_cell.length_a   1.000
_cell.length_b   1.000
_cell.length_c   1.000
_cell.angle_alpha   90.00
_cell.angle_beta   90.00
_cell.angle_gamma   90.00
#
_symmetry.space_group_name_H-M   'P 1'
#
loop_
_entity.id
_entity.type
_entity.pdbx_description
1 polymer ?
#
loop_
_entity_poly.entity_id
_entity_poly.type
_entity_poly.pdbx_seq_one_letter_code
_entity_poly.pdbx_strand_id
1 'polypeptide(L)'
;MEQVDKGLMEKLVNGDIADDDVTEMRRMEKKDHERFWTYLEVLQGAAKWDEKILMRLNDHLYIVAKGKERIVKCDCGHELGDYRVNW
;
A
#
# COMPACT_ATOMS: atom_id res chain seq x y z
N MET A 1 20.20 -6.34 -0.22
CA MET A 1 19.44 -5.18 0.27
C MET A 1 19.24 -5.26 1.78
N GLU A 2 19.48 -4.15 2.49
CA GLU A 2 19.08 -3.97 3.90
C GLU A 2 17.76 -3.17 3.99
N GLN A 3 17.55 -2.24 3.06
CA GLN A 3 16.34 -1.44 2.90
C GLN A 3 15.86 -1.49 1.44
N VAL A 4 14.55 -1.42 1.23
CA VAL A 4 13.93 -1.37 -0.09
C VAL A 4 13.72 0.08 -0.49
N ASP A 5 14.29 0.48 -1.62
CA ASP A 5 14.13 1.83 -2.17
C ASP A 5 12.67 2.12 -2.57
N LYS A 6 12.24 3.39 -2.47
CA LYS A 6 10.88 3.81 -2.81
C LYS A 6 10.56 3.59 -4.29
N GLY A 7 11.51 3.89 -5.19
CA GLY A 7 11.33 3.65 -6.63
C GLY A 7 11.20 2.17 -6.95
N LEU A 8 11.91 1.30 -6.21
CA LEU A 8 11.71 -0.15 -6.33
C LEU A 8 10.32 -0.59 -5.82
N MET A 9 9.84 0.02 -4.74
CA MET A 9 8.47 -0.21 -4.25
C MET A 9 7.40 0.25 -5.24
N GLU A 10 7.59 1.39 -5.93
CA GLU A 10 6.68 1.85 -6.99
C GLU A 10 6.59 0.83 -8.13
N LYS A 11 7.74 0.33 -8.60
CA LYS A 11 7.77 -0.74 -9.62
C LYS A 11 7.07 -2.02 -9.14
N LEU A 12 7.27 -2.39 -7.88
CA LEU A 12 6.59 -3.57 -7.30
C LEU A 12 5.07 -3.39 -7.27
N VAL A 13 4.59 -2.21 -6.88
CA VAL A 13 3.15 -1.88 -6.82
C VAL A 13 2.53 -1.89 -8.22
N ASN A 14 3.25 -1.36 -9.22
CA ASN A 14 2.76 -1.27 -10.60
C ASN A 14 2.91 -2.58 -11.39
N GLY A 15 3.66 -3.57 -10.86
CA GLY A 15 3.94 -4.83 -11.56
C GLY A 15 5.07 -4.73 -12.60
N ASP A 16 5.89 -3.67 -12.53
CA ASP A 16 6.99 -3.38 -13.47
C ASP A 16 8.38 -3.72 -12.91
N ILE A 17 8.44 -4.41 -11.76
CA ILE A 17 9.69 -4.76 -11.09
C ILE A 17 10.44 -5.86 -11.87
N ALA A 18 11.76 -5.74 -11.97
CA ALA A 18 12.58 -6.74 -12.66
C ALA A 18 12.67 -8.05 -11.85
N ASP A 19 12.78 -9.18 -12.56
CA ASP A 19 12.83 -10.52 -11.95
C ASP A 19 13.98 -10.69 -10.95
N ASP A 20 15.13 -10.08 -11.24
CA ASP A 20 16.31 -10.11 -10.37
C ASP A 20 16.04 -9.37 -9.05
N ASP A 21 15.40 -8.19 -9.12
CA ASP A 21 15.05 -7.39 -7.95
C ASP A 21 14.02 -8.12 -7.06
N VAL A 22 12.98 -8.70 -7.67
CA VAL A 22 11.99 -9.53 -6.95
C VAL A 22 12.67 -10.72 -6.26
N THR A 23 13.62 -11.34 -6.95
CA THR A 23 14.37 -12.48 -6.42
C THR A 23 15.25 -12.09 -5.25
N GLU A 24 15.93 -10.94 -5.32
CA GLU A 24 16.69 -10.41 -4.20
C GLU A 24 15.79 -10.09 -3.01
N MET A 25 14.67 -9.39 -3.22
CA MET A 25 13.70 -9.06 -2.16
C MET A 25 13.15 -10.31 -1.46
N ARG A 26 12.92 -11.40 -2.20
CA ARG A 26 12.49 -12.68 -1.63
C ARG A 26 13.57 -13.32 -0.76
N ARG A 27 14.82 -13.27 -1.20
CA ARG A 27 16.00 -13.89 -0.55
C ARG A 27 16.57 -13.12 0.63
N MET A 28 16.12 -11.89 0.88
CA MET A 28 16.55 -11.13 2.06
C MET A 28 16.39 -11.96 3.35
N GLU A 29 17.46 -12.08 4.13
CA GLU A 29 17.46 -12.80 5.41
C GLU A 29 16.46 -12.19 6.41
N LYS A 30 16.32 -10.86 6.38
CA LYS A 30 15.34 -10.09 7.15
C LYS A 30 14.57 -9.19 6.22
N LYS A 31 13.26 -9.06 6.44
CA LYS A 31 12.43 -8.11 5.70
C LYS A 31 12.68 -6.70 6.22
N ASP A 32 12.68 -5.76 5.30
CA ASP A 32 12.74 -4.34 5.63
C ASP A 32 11.50 -3.93 6.44
N HIS A 33 11.73 -3.40 7.64
CA HIS A 33 10.68 -2.96 8.55
C HIS A 33 10.03 -1.63 8.10
N GLU A 34 10.75 -0.81 7.33
CA GLU A 34 10.24 0.46 6.81
C GLU A 34 9.37 0.26 5.57
N ARG A 35 9.44 -0.93 4.95
CA ARG A 35 8.70 -1.26 3.73
C ARG A 35 7.20 -0.97 3.84
N PHE A 36 6.59 -1.17 5.01
CA PHE A 36 5.17 -0.88 5.20
C PHE A 36 4.85 0.60 5.00
N TRP A 37 5.68 1.50 5.54
CA TRP A 37 5.46 2.94 5.44
C TRP A 37 5.75 3.45 4.04
N THR A 38 6.85 3.01 3.44
CA THR A 38 7.19 3.31 2.03
C THR A 38 6.07 2.84 1.10
N TYR A 39 5.52 1.64 1.34
CA TYR A 39 4.40 1.10 0.57
C TYR A 39 3.15 1.98 0.67
N LEU A 40 2.77 2.40 1.89
CA LEU A 40 1.61 3.30 2.05
C LEU A 40 1.84 4.66 1.39
N GLU A 41 3.07 5.20 1.43
CA GLU A 41 3.42 6.45 0.76
C GLU A 41 3.25 6.36 -0.76
N VAL A 42 3.73 5.26 -1.37
CA VAL A 42 3.55 4.97 -2.80
C VAL A 42 2.07 4.89 -3.16
N LEU A 43 1.27 4.14 -2.38
CA LEU A 43 -0.16 4.02 -2.62
C LEU A 43 -0.89 5.37 -2.46
N GLN A 44 -0.50 6.18 -1.47
CA GLN A 44 -1.10 7.48 -1.22
C GLN A 44 -0.82 8.44 -2.38
N GLY A 45 0.38 8.39 -2.97
CA GLY A 45 0.73 9.18 -4.14
C GLY A 45 -0.08 8.85 -5.40
N ALA A 46 -0.62 7.64 -5.49
CA ALA A 46 -1.49 7.19 -6.59
C ALA A 46 -2.99 7.40 -6.33
N ALA A 47 -3.40 7.70 -5.09
CA ALA A 47 -4.80 7.87 -4.73
C ALA A 47 -5.39 9.14 -5.36
N LYS A 48 -6.66 9.06 -5.79
CA LYS A 48 -7.40 10.19 -6.39
C LYS A 48 -8.18 11.01 -5.36
N TRP A 49 -7.89 10.83 -4.08
CA TRP A 49 -8.58 11.42 -2.94
C TRP A 49 -7.61 11.66 -1.78
N ASP A 50 -8.00 12.52 -0.85
CA ASP A 50 -7.10 13.09 0.16
C ASP A 50 -7.09 12.35 1.50
N GLU A 51 -8.03 11.43 1.75
CA GLU A 51 -8.01 10.64 2.98
C GLU A 51 -6.68 9.88 3.14
N LYS A 52 -6.22 9.71 4.38
CA LYS A 52 -4.97 9.01 4.64
C LYS A 52 -5.19 7.50 4.58
N ILE A 53 -4.46 6.79 3.72
CA ILE A 53 -4.42 5.33 3.71
C ILE A 53 -3.79 4.83 5.02
N LEU A 54 -4.49 3.91 5.68
CA LEU A 54 -4.02 3.22 6.88
C LEU A 54 -3.56 1.80 6.56
N MET A 55 -4.22 1.15 5.60
CA MET A 55 -3.92 -0.23 5.18
C MET A 55 -4.54 -0.49 3.81
N ARG A 56 -3.84 -1.22 2.94
CA ARG A 56 -4.44 -1.80 1.73
C ARG A 56 -5.02 -3.18 2.07
N LEU A 57 -6.29 -3.40 1.73
CA LEU A 57 -6.98 -4.69 1.89
C LEU A 57 -6.87 -5.54 0.63
N ASN A 58 -7.00 -4.92 -0.53
CA ASN A 58 -6.93 -5.54 -1.85
C ASN A 58 -6.45 -4.52 -2.89
N ASP A 59 -6.29 -4.92 -4.14
CA ASP A 59 -5.63 -4.09 -5.14
C ASP A 59 -6.24 -2.70 -5.30
N HIS A 60 -7.56 -2.61 -5.21
CA HIS A 60 -8.33 -1.37 -5.34
C HIS A 60 -9.04 -0.97 -4.05
N LEU A 61 -8.67 -1.55 -2.90
CA LEU A 61 -9.43 -1.42 -1.66
C LEU A 61 -8.56 -1.10 -0.44
N TYR A 62 -8.96 -0.08 0.32
CA TYR A 62 -8.17 0.52 1.38
C TYR A 62 -9.00 0.77 2.64
N ILE A 63 -8.37 0.66 3.81
CA ILE A 63 -8.86 1.32 5.02
C ILE A 63 -8.25 2.71 5.06
N VAL A 64 -9.10 3.72 5.23
CA VAL A 64 -8.67 5.13 5.24
C VAL A 64 -9.14 5.84 6.50
N ALA A 65 -8.39 6.87 6.91
CA ALA A 65 -8.81 7.76 7.98
C ALA A 65 -9.72 8.87 7.43
N LYS A 66 -10.99 8.88 7.88
CA LYS A 66 -11.96 9.91 7.55
C LYS A 66 -12.36 10.67 8.83
N GLY A 67 -11.61 11.73 9.13
CA GLY A 67 -11.74 12.44 10.40
C GLY A 67 -11.38 11.54 11.59
N LYS A 68 -12.37 11.26 12.47
CA LYS A 68 -12.20 10.33 13.62
C LYS A 68 -12.54 8.88 13.27
N GLU A 69 -13.11 8.65 12.10
CA GLU A 69 -13.59 7.35 11.66
C GLU A 69 -12.55 6.65 10.77
N ARG A 70 -12.73 5.33 10.64
CA ARG A 70 -11.97 4.49 9.72
C ARG A 70 -12.96 3.75 8.84
N ILE A 71 -12.86 3.96 7.54
CA ILE A 71 -13.79 3.37 6.57
C ILE A 71 -13.04 2.55 5.53
N VAL A 72 -13.74 1.60 4.93
CA VAL A 72 -13.28 0.90 3.74
C VAL A 72 -13.64 1.75 2.52
N LYS A 73 -12.65 2.06 1.69
CA LYS A 73 -12.77 2.92 0.51
C LYS A 73 -12.08 2.29 -0.69
N CYS A 74 -12.75 2.33 -1.84
CA CYS A 74 -12.22 1.92 -3.13
C CYS A 74 -11.35 3.03 -3.73
N ASP A 75 -10.40 2.70 -4.59
CA ASP A 75 -9.61 3.70 -5.34
C ASP A 75 -10.47 4.59 -6.24
N CYS A 76 -11.63 4.10 -6.70
CA CYS A 76 -12.62 4.87 -7.44
C CYS A 76 -13.34 5.94 -6.58
N GLY A 77 -13.14 5.89 -5.26
CA GLY A 77 -13.73 6.82 -4.29
C GLY A 77 -14.98 6.30 -3.58
N HIS A 78 -15.51 5.13 -3.95
CA HIS A 78 -16.67 4.54 -3.29
C HIS A 78 -16.36 4.12 -1.84
N GLU A 79 -17.28 4.41 -0.93
CA GLU A 79 -17.15 4.11 0.51
C GLU A 79 -18.07 2.94 0.88
N LEU A 80 -17.48 1.88 1.44
CA LEU A 80 -18.17 0.64 1.81
C LEU A 80 -18.59 0.63 3.30
N GLY A 81 -18.17 1.62 4.08
CA GLY A 81 -18.57 1.79 5.48
C GLY A 81 -17.47 1.43 6.49
N ASP A 82 -17.88 1.05 7.71
CA ASP A 82 -16.97 0.80 8.84
C ASP A 82 -16.03 -0.39 8.58
N TYR A 83 -14.73 -0.20 8.84
CA TYR A 83 -13.69 -1.21 8.62
C TYR A 83 -13.83 -2.50 9.45
N ARG A 84 -14.72 -2.53 10.45
CA ARG A 84 -14.98 -3.70 11.31
C ARG A 84 -16.13 -4.56 10.79
N VAL A 85 -16.84 -4.12 9.75
CA VAL A 85 -17.91 -4.87 9.10
C VAL A 85 -17.36 -5.45 7.80
N ASN A 86 -17.92 -6.57 7.36
CA ASN A 86 -17.58 -7.13 6.05
C ASN A 86 -18.00 -6.13 4.97
N TRP A 87 -17.01 -5.69 4.19
CA TRP A 87 -17.17 -4.80 3.05
C TRP A 87 -17.67 -5.57 1.82
#